data_AF-A0A944SUN2-F1
#
_entry.id   AF-A0A944SUN2-F1
#
_cell.length_a   1.000
_cell.length_b   1.000
_cell.length_c   1.000
_cell.angle_alpha   90.00
_cell.angle_beta   90.00
_cell.angle_gamma   90.00
#
_symmetry.space_group_name_H-M   'P 1'
#
loop_
_entity.id
_entity.type
_entity.pdbx_description
1 polymer ?
#
loop_
_entity_poly.entity_id
_entity_poly.type
_entity_poly.pdbx_seq_one_letter_code
_entity_poly.pdbx_strand_id
1 'polypeptide(L)' 'QNGHLHMATDWQHYAEQMLADVSENTDFQNCAENDYIPRPDYRPLTKFEERGHKLGHGVWDLLYKRQ' A
#
# COMPACT_ATOMS: atom_id res chain seq x y z
N GLN A 1 -11.13 17.73 -7.41
CA GLN A 1 -10.84 16.37 -7.90
C GLN A 1 -10.63 15.50 -6.67
N ASN A 2 -11.10 14.24 -6.63
CA ASN A 2 -11.12 13.40 -5.41
C ASN A 2 -10.47 12.02 -5.67
N GLY A 3 -9.35 12.03 -6.38
CA GLY A 3 -8.66 10.80 -6.79
C GLY A 3 -7.86 10.19 -5.63
N HIS A 4 -7.86 8.86 -5.58
CA HIS A 4 -7.02 8.09 -4.67
C HIS A 4 -6.12 7.15 -5.47
N LEU A 5 -4.88 7.02 -5.04
CA LEU A 5 -3.94 6.00 -5.48
C LEU A 5 -3.80 4.98 -4.35
N HIS A 6 -4.35 3.79 -4.55
CA HIS A 6 -4.22 2.67 -3.63
C HIS A 6 -3.33 1.61 -4.26
N MET A 7 -2.22 1.31 -3.60
CA MET A 7 -1.24 0.31 -4.03
C MET A 7 -1.12 -0.76 -2.94
N ALA A 8 -0.80 -1.99 -3.35
CA ALA A 8 -0.53 -3.08 -2.41
C ALA A 8 0.55 -4.00 -2.96
N THR A 9 1.43 -4.49 -2.09
CA THR A 9 2.51 -5.42 -2.45
C THR A 9 2.80 -6.40 -1.31
N ASP A 10 3.22 -7.61 -1.64
CA ASP A 10 3.63 -8.67 -0.69
C ASP A 10 5.17 -8.74 -0.50
N TRP A 11 5.89 -7.74 -1.02
CA TRP A 11 7.35 -7.63 -0.91
C TRP A 11 7.77 -6.33 -0.24
N GLN A 12 8.32 -6.42 0.97
CA GLN A 12 8.71 -5.27 1.80
C GLN A 12 9.62 -4.27 1.08
N HIS A 13 10.70 -4.74 0.44
CA HIS A 13 11.64 -3.86 -0.24
C HIS A 13 10.96 -3.05 -1.36
N TYR A 14 9.97 -3.67 -2.03
CA TYR A 14 9.20 -2.94 -3.03
C TYR A 14 8.21 -1.96 -2.41
N ALA A 15 7.63 -2.29 -1.24
CA ALA A 15 6.78 -1.38 -0.48
C ALA A 15 7.53 -0.12 -0.04
N GLU A 16 8.77 -0.29 0.44
CA GLU A 16 9.67 0.80 0.85
C GLU A 16 10.01 1.71 -0.34
N GLN A 17 10.25 1.12 -1.52
CA GLN A 17 10.48 1.90 -2.74
C GLN A 17 9.22 2.65 -3.20
N MET A 18 8.05 2.01 -3.18
CA MET A 18 6.78 2.68 -3.50
C MET A 18 6.51 3.87 -2.57
N LEU A 19 6.77 3.69 -1.27
CA LEU A 19 6.65 4.75 -0.28
C LEU A 19 7.58 5.92 -0.60
N ALA A 20 8.87 5.65 -0.88
CA ALA A 20 9.85 6.67 -1.22
C ALA A 20 9.44 7.44 -2.49
N ASP A 21 9.16 6.74 -3.58
CA ASP A 21 8.86 7.33 -4.89
C ASP A 21 7.61 8.22 -4.86
N VAL A 22 6.52 7.77 -4.19
CA VAL A 22 5.28 8.55 -4.16
C VAL A 22 5.33 9.67 -3.14
N SER A 23 6.05 9.49 -2.02
CA SER A 23 6.18 10.55 -1.00
C SER A 23 7.07 11.72 -1.44
N GLU A 24 7.92 11.54 -2.44
CA GLU A 24 8.66 12.64 -3.09
C GLU A 24 7.77 13.50 -4.00
N ASN A 25 6.57 13.02 -4.37
CA ASN A 25 5.66 13.73 -5.27
C ASN A 25 4.68 14.63 -4.50
N THR A 26 4.75 15.95 -4.71
CA THR A 26 3.90 16.95 -4.03
C THR A 26 2.42 16.89 -4.40
N ASP A 27 2.05 16.24 -5.51
CA ASP A 27 0.66 16.08 -5.93
C ASP A 27 -0.08 15.00 -5.12
N PHE A 28 0.64 14.23 -4.31
CA PHE A 28 0.09 13.12 -3.53
C PHE A 28 0.36 13.31 -2.04
N GLN A 29 -0.67 13.08 -1.22
CA GLN A 29 -0.55 13.06 0.23
C GLN A 29 -0.80 11.66 0.76
N ASN A 30 0.16 11.10 1.51
CA ASN A 30 -0.01 9.81 2.18
C ASN A 30 -1.15 9.91 3.22
N CYS A 31 -2.05 8.94 3.21
CA CYS A 31 -3.18 8.84 4.13
C CYS A 31 -2.90 7.94 5.36
N ALA A 32 -1.73 7.30 5.42
CA ALA A 32 -1.32 6.46 6.53
C ALA A 32 -0.83 7.27 7.75
N GLU A 33 -1.01 6.71 8.95
CA GLU A 33 -0.43 7.26 10.19
C GLU A 33 1.05 6.88 10.37
N ASN A 34 1.43 5.67 9.94
CA ASN A 34 2.78 5.12 10.05
C ASN A 34 3.22 4.48 8.72
N ASP A 35 3.34 5.30 7.68
CA ASP A 35 3.77 4.98 6.31
C ASP A 35 2.84 4.09 5.48
N TYR A 36 2.28 3.03 6.08
CA TYR A 36 1.39 2.06 5.46
C TYR A 36 0.02 2.06 6.15
N ILE A 37 -1.03 1.75 5.38
CA ILE A 37 -2.37 1.55 5.94
C ILE A 37 -2.59 0.08 6.29
N PRO A 38 -3.44 -0.23 7.28
CA PRO A 38 -3.95 -1.59 7.42
C PRO A 38 -4.70 -1.99 6.15
N ARG A 39 -4.61 -3.28 5.79
CA ARG A 39 -5.36 -3.84 4.66
C ARG A 39 -6.85 -3.53 4.82
N PRO A 40 -7.49 -2.82 3.88
CA PRO A 40 -8.91 -2.48 4.00
C PRO A 40 -9.81 -3.70 3.81
N ASP A 41 -10.93 -3.75 4.53
CA ASP A 41 -11.90 -4.85 4.45
C ASP A 41 -12.51 -5.03 3.05
N TYR A 42 -12.58 -3.94 2.27
CA TYR A 42 -13.11 -3.99 0.91
C TYR A 42 -12.14 -4.59 -0.11
N ARG A 43 -10.86 -4.80 0.23
CA ARG A 43 -9.87 -5.35 -0.70
C ARG A 43 -9.94 -6.89 -0.62
N PRO A 44 -10.50 -7.58 -1.62
CA PRO A 44 -10.60 -9.05 -1.58
C PRO A 44 -9.20 -9.68 -1.48
N LEU A 45 -9.11 -10.79 -0.75
CA LEU A 45 -7.85 -11.52 -0.61
C LEU A 45 -7.55 -12.23 -1.92
N THR A 46 -6.38 -11.99 -2.50
CA THR A 46 -5.97 -12.72 -3.69
C THR A 46 -5.35 -14.07 -3.32
N LYS A 47 -5.34 -15.02 -4.27
CA LYS A 47 -4.71 -16.34 -4.07
C LYS A 47 -3.19 -16.23 -3.80
N PHE A 48 -2.54 -15.17 -4.26
CA PHE A 48 -1.12 -14.91 -4.02
C PHE A 48 -0.87 -14.50 -2.57
N GLU A 49 -1.69 -13.61 -2.03
CA GLU A 49 -1.63 -13.18 -0.64
C GLU A 49 -1.98 -14.31 0.33
N GLU A 50 -2.93 -15.19 -0.01
CA GLU A 50 -3.22 -16.37 0.81
C GLU A 50 -1.98 -17.28 0.95
N ARG A 51 -1.20 -17.42 -0.12
CA ARG A 51 0.07 -18.16 -0.09
C ARG A 51 1.15 -17.41 0.70
N GLY A 52 1.23 -16.09 0.53
CA GLY A 52 2.13 -15.22 1.29
C GLY A 52 1.89 -15.28 2.79
N HIS A 53 0.63 -15.18 3.22
CA HIS A 53 0.23 -15.31 4.62
C HIS A 53 0.62 -16.67 5.22
N LYS A 54 0.46 -17.77 4.47
CA LYS A 54 0.90 -19.11 4.92
C LYS A 54 2.42 -19.22 5.11
N LEU A 55 3.19 -18.37 4.43
CA LEU A 55 4.65 -18.29 4.55
C LEU A 55 5.11 -17.22 5.55
N GLY A 56 4.18 -16.49 6.19
CA GLY A 56 4.50 -15.39 7.10
C GLY A 56 4.89 -14.09 6.40
N HIS A 57 4.63 -13.96 5.09
CA HIS A 57 4.86 -12.73 4.36
C HIS A 57 3.75 -11.73 4.68
N GLY A 58 4.14 -10.50 5.03
CA GLY A 58 3.22 -9.38 5.18
C GLY A 58 2.67 -8.92 3.83
N VAL A 59 1.62 -8.12 3.88
CA VAL A 59 1.17 -7.31 2.74
C VAL A 59 1.16 -5.87 3.19
N TRP A 60 1.75 -5.01 2.36
CA TRP A 60 1.84 -3.57 2.60
C TRP A 60 0.88 -2.87 1.67
N ASP A 61 -0.10 -2.18 2.25
CA ASP A 61 -1.06 -1.36 1.54
C ASP A 61 -0.66 0.13 1.71
N LEU A 62 -0.62 0.88 0.62
CA LEU A 62 -0.35 2.33 0.60
C LEU A 62 -1.54 3.06 -0.01
N LEU A 63 -1.98 4.15 0.64
CA LEU A 63 -3.08 4.96 0.15
C LEU A 63 -2.68 6.43 0.10
N TYR A 64 -2.77 7.02 -1.08
CA TYR A 64 -2.51 8.44 -1.30
C TYR A 64 -3.75 9.12 -1.85
N LYS A 65 -3.97 10.36 -1.42
CA LYS A 65 -4.97 11.26 -1.99
C LYS A 65 -4.27 12.25 -2.93
N ARG A 66 -4.85 12.48 -4.11
CA ARG A 66 -4.40 13.53 -5.03
C ARG A 66 -4.80 14.92 -4.51
N GLN A 67 -3.84 15.84 -4.42
CA GLN A 67 -4.04 17.25 -4.09
C GLN A 67 -4.72 17.99 -5.26
#